data_AF-A0A378XVW4-F1
#
_entry.id   AF-A0A378XVW4-F1
#
_cell.length_a   1.000
_cell.length_b   1.000
_cell.length_c   1.000
_cell.angle_alpha   90.00
_cell.angle_beta   90.00
_cell.angle_gamma   90.00
#
_symmetry.space_group_name_H-M   'P 1'
#
loop_
_entity.id
_entity.type
_entity.pdbx_description
1 polymer ?
#
loop_
_entity_poly.entity_id
_entity_poly.type
_entity_poly.pdbx_seq_one_letter_code
_entity_poly.pdbx_strand_id
1 'polypeptide(L)' 'MENKTLKYIPGYYPYRIDENGKVFAPHAKTGFPVLVKESNRMVNVRQDGRAKRVKVAELYRRAFNKLLPED' A
#
# COMPACT_ATOMS: atom_id res chain seq x y z
N MET A 1 19.95 7.99 4.20
CA MET A 1 18.84 7.03 4.05
C MET A 1 17.58 7.72 4.55
N GLU A 2 16.74 8.24 3.66
CA GLU A 2 15.46 8.83 4.06
C GLU A 2 14.60 7.76 4.74
N ASN A 3 14.18 8.04 5.96
CA ASN A 3 13.36 7.15 6.77
C ASN A 3 11.92 7.25 6.25
N LYS A 4 11.62 6.61 5.12
CA LYS A 4 10.27 6.63 4.53
C LYS A 4 9.29 5.98 5.49
N THR A 5 8.38 6.78 6.04
CA THR A 5 7.38 6.30 6.99
C THR A 5 6.38 5.38 6.28
N LEU A 6 6.49 4.07 6.52
CA LEU A 6 5.52 3.09 6.06
C LEU A 6 4.38 2.98 7.07
N LYS A 7 3.15 3.26 6.63
CA LYS A 7 1.95 3.03 7.44
C LYS A 7 1.20 1.79 6.98
N TYR A 8 0.63 1.05 7.92
CA TYR A 8 -0.30 -0.02 7.58
C TYR A 8 -1.56 0.56 6.94
N ILE A 9 -2.15 -0.19 6.00
CA ILE A 9 -3.42 0.18 5.38
C ILE A 9 -4.56 -0.55 6.12
N PRO A 10 -5.46 0.17 6.84
CA PRO A 10 -6.59 -0.44 7.54
C PRO A 10 -7.49 -1.25 6.61
N GLY A 11 -7.82 -2.49 7.01
CA GLY A 11 -8.65 -3.42 6.23
C GLY A 11 -7.91 -4.15 5.10
N TYR A 12 -6.60 -3.93 4.96
CA TYR A 12 -5.75 -4.58 3.96
C TYR A 12 -4.45 -5.09 4.60
N TYR A 13 -4.52 -5.71 5.79
CA TYR A 13 -3.34 -6.37 6.35
C TYR A 13 -2.90 -7.52 5.42
N PRO A 14 -1.59 -7.71 5.15
CA PRO A 14 -0.43 -7.05 5.77
C PRO A 14 0.18 -5.89 4.97
N TYR A 15 -0.57 -5.27 4.05
CA TYR A 15 -0.06 -4.23 3.16
C TYR A 15 0.23 -2.91 3.91
N ARG A 16 1.26 -2.21 3.44
CA ARG A 16 1.71 -0.89 3.94
C ARG A 16 1.79 0.11 2.78
N ILE A 17 1.79 1.39 3.07
CA ILE A 17 1.92 2.46 2.08
C ILE A 17 2.84 3.56 2.61
N ASP A 18 3.68 4.10 1.73
CA ASP A 18 4.53 5.25 2.04
C ASP A 18 3.82 6.58 1.79
N GLU A 19 4.49 7.66 2.15
CA GLU A 19 3.98 9.03 2.03
C GLU A 19 3.81 9.50 0.57
N ASN A 20 4.42 8.80 -0.38
CA ASN A 20 4.32 9.05 -1.82
C ASN A 20 3.24 8.18 -2.50
N GLY A 21 2.49 7.38 -1.74
CA GLY A 21 1.50 6.47 -2.30
C GLY A 21 2.04 5.12 -2.77
N LYS A 22 3.32 4.81 -2.57
CA LYS A 22 3.85 3.50 -2.96
C LYS A 22 3.37 2.44 -1.98
N VAL A 23 2.77 1.37 -2.51
CA VAL A 23 2.23 0.27 -1.70
C VAL A 23 3.26 -0.84 -1.59
N PHE A 24 3.41 -1.39 -0.39
CA PHE A 24 4.36 -2.43 -0.05
C PHE A 24 3.65 -3.63 0.57
N ALA A 25 4.11 -4.83 0.25
CA ALA A 25 3.70 -6.07 0.88
C ALA A 25 4.92 -6.71 1.58
N PRO A 26 4.75 -7.41 2.71
CA PRO A 26 5.85 -8.15 3.31
C PRO A 26 6.27 -9.30 2.39
N HIS A 27 7.58 -9.45 2.21
CA HIS A 27 8.15 -10.59 1.51
C HIS A 27 7.88 -11.88 2.31
N ALA A 28 7.40 -12.93 1.63
CA ALA A 28 6.93 -14.16 2.28
C ALA A 28 7.99 -14.86 3.15
N LYS A 29 9.28 -14.75 2.81
CA LYS A 29 10.37 -15.40 3.55
C LYS A 29 11.06 -14.51 4.58
N THR A 30 11.14 -13.21 4.32
CA THR A 30 12.01 -12.30 5.07
C THR A 30 11.24 -11.22 5.82
N GLY A 31 9.94 -11.06 5.56
CA GLY A 31 9.10 -10.04 6.19
C GLY A 31 9.40 -8.59 5.74
N PHE A 32 10.46 -8.37 4.97
CA PHE A 32 10.82 -7.04 4.48
C PHE A 32 9.75 -6.48 3.53
N PRO A 33 9.44 -5.18 3.59
CA PRO A 33 8.49 -4.55 2.69
C PRO A 33 9.03 -4.54 1.26
N VAL A 34 8.29 -5.13 0.34
CA VAL A 34 8.57 -5.17 -1.10
C VAL A 34 7.51 -4.36 -1.82
N LEU A 35 7.95 -3.53 -2.77
CA LEU A 35 7.07 -2.70 -3.59
C LEU A 35 6.08 -3.57 -4.38
N VAL A 36 4.79 -3.30 -4.22
CA VAL A 36 3.73 -3.93 -5.01
C VAL A 36 3.67 -3.26 -6.36
N LYS A 37 3.58 -4.06 -7.43
CA LYS A 37 3.46 -3.55 -8.79
C LYS A 37 2.17 -2.72 -8.95
N GLU A 38 2.34 -1.44 -9.22
CA GLU A 38 1.27 -0.53 -9.60
C GLU A 38 1.01 -0.59 -11.11
N SER A 39 -0.25 -0.53 -11.52
CA SER A 39 -0.67 -0.39 -12.90
C SER A 39 -1.86 0.56 -12.97
N ASN A 40 -1.70 1.68 -13.70
CA ASN A 40 -2.73 2.70 -13.89
C ASN A 40 -3.33 3.20 -12.55
N ARG A 41 -2.48 3.65 -11.61
CA ARG A 41 -2.85 4.12 -10.25
C ARG A 41 -3.61 3.09 -9.40
N MET A 42 -3.55 1.81 -9.77
CA MET A 42 -4.17 0.71 -9.04
C MET A 42 -3.16 -0.36 -8.68
N VAL A 43 -3.41 -1.03 -7.56
CA VAL A 43 -2.61 -2.16 -7.08
C VAL A 43 -3.48 -3.38 -6.85
N ASN A 44 -2.88 -4.56 -7.02
CA ASN A 44 -3.51 -5.82 -6.65
C ASN A 44 -3.16 -6.14 -5.19
N VAL A 45 -4.17 -6.14 -4.35
CA VAL A 45 -4.06 -6.46 -2.91
C VAL A 45 -4.92 -7.66 -2.59
N ARG A 46 -4.59 -8.40 -1.53
CA ARG A 46 -5.43 -9.44 -0.97
C ARG A 46 -6.20 -8.89 0.21
N GLN A 47 -7.51 -9.03 0.18
CA GLN A 47 -8.42 -8.68 1.27
C GLN A 47 -9.26 -9.92 1.57
N ASP A 48 -9.21 -10.41 2.81
CA ASP A 48 -9.96 -11.60 3.24
C ASP A 48 -9.73 -12.83 2.35
N GLY A 49 -8.47 -13.05 1.96
CA GLY A 49 -8.05 -14.17 1.10
C GLY A 49 -8.38 -14.01 -0.39
N ARG A 50 -9.09 -12.94 -0.79
CA ARG A 50 -9.44 -12.68 -2.19
C ARG A 50 -8.56 -11.58 -2.79
N ALA A 51 -8.10 -11.80 -4.03
CA ALA A 51 -7.40 -10.77 -4.78
C ALA A 51 -8.39 -9.69 -5.24
N LYS A 52 -8.05 -8.42 -5.00
CA LYS A 52 -8.84 -7.26 -5.36
C LYS A 52 -7.93 -6.19 -5.94
N ARG A 53 -8.44 -5.48 -6.94
CA ARG A 53 -7.77 -4.34 -7.53
C ARG A 53 -8.32 -3.07 -6.91
N VAL A 54 -7.45 -2.26 -6.30
CA VAL A 54 -7.83 -1.08 -5.50
C VAL A 54 -7.01 0.13 -5.94
N LYS A 55 -7.62 1.31 -5.95
CA LYS A 55 -6.94 2.57 -6.25
C LYS A 55 -5.94 2.92 -5.15
N VAL A 56 -4.74 3.34 -5.53
CA VAL A 56 -3.70 3.76 -4.59
C VAL A 56 -4.18 4.91 -3.71
N ALA A 57 -4.85 5.91 -4.30
CA ALA A 57 -5.42 7.04 -3.57
C ALA A 57 -6.40 6.62 -2.45
N GLU A 58 -7.18 5.55 -2.65
CA GLU A 58 -8.08 5.04 -1.61
C GLU A 58 -7.30 4.42 -0.44
N LEU A 59 -6.26 3.63 -0.76
CA LEU A 59 -5.40 3.03 0.26
C LEU A 59 -4.65 4.11 1.05
N TYR A 60 -4.17 5.15 0.36
CA TYR A 60 -3.51 6.30 0.96
C TYR A 60 -4.42 7.06 1.91
N ARG A 61 -5.66 7.35 1.47
CA ARG A 61 -6.66 7.99 2.30
C ARG A 61 -6.97 7.17 3.54
N ARG A 62 -7.06 5.84 3.43
CA ARG A 62 -7.29 4.96 4.59
C ARG A 62 -6.11 4.96 5.57
N ALA A 63 -4.87 5.00 5.08
CA ALA A 63 -3.68 4.91 5.92
C ALA A 63 -3.27 6.25 6.57
N PHE A 64 -3.42 7.37 5.84
CA PHE A 64 -2.98 8.69 6.28
C PHE A 64 -4.12 9.67 6.59
N ASN A 65 -5.38 9.27 6.36
CA ASN A 65 -6.57 10.13 6.49
C ASN A 65 -6.46 11.46 5.72
N LYS A 66 -5.76 11.44 4.57
CA LYS A 66 -5.51 12.60 3.71
C LYS A 66 -5.50 12.21 2.24
N LEU A 67 -5.61 13.18 1.34
CA LEU A 67 -5.54 12.95 -0.11
C LEU A 67 -4.10 12.68 -0.56
N LEU A 68 -3.95 11.84 -1.58
CA LEU A 68 -2.65 11.60 -2.20
C LEU A 68 -2.21 12.90 -2.90
N PRO A 69 -0.99 13.41 -2.64
CA PRO A 69 -0.58 14.74 -3.11
C PRO A 69 -0.43 14.88 -4.64
N GLU A 70 -0.35 13.78 -5.39
CA GLU A 70 -0.17 13.79 -6.86
C GLU A 70 -1.37 13.22 -7.65
N ASP A 71 -2.56 13.08 -7.04
CA ASP A 71 -3.75 12.57 -7.74
C ASP A 71 -4.53 13.64 -8.51
#